data_AF-A0A0H2RF71-F1
#
_entry.id   AF-A0A0H2RF71-F1
#
_cell.length_a   1.000
_cell.length_b   1.000
_cell.length_c   1.000
_cell.angle_alpha   90.00
_cell.angle_beta   90.00
_cell.angle_gamma   90.00
#
_symmetry.space_group_name_H-M   'P 1'
#
loop_
_entity.id
_entity.type
_entity.pdbx_description
1 polymer ?
#
loop_
_entity_poly.entity_id
_entity_poly.type
_entity_poly.pdbx_seq_one_letter_code
_entity_poly.pdbx_strand_id
1 'polypeptide(L)'
;MLGGSSAIALHVTPNSSRTSLQSEVRNDDTTSVYSYRSTVSTNYTMSNLPGPGRLLGNFYSWLGTLFEKHFEGSGNLARSRTNFEAEAMLRDYRVIYSMLRSGYTREVECVCRILLTCAGSTNSLVQIRAFWTIIDYSIEQPSKIRAAFMNIFQEGMDAGEIVISSWKKPGIKYSIWWEYYYKLVIRCLSVDSSPLLEAARSTNFASRDKKFSDFERILLNRGDTTDSLLAIRFVSRYWAGRGIESYVRKRGFANPALVNFSAWLITHWEVHFAMSAQENRHLSSLSSFWTSGYLICGLWRSIQSFRTDELEGILEDDSQLVLWVHIYTLHFILPPWKNLCHDFLTNAAYTKLSTKLSQIEESHGHDIRKRFPPEQGSPSAEGMKSVELDAISLEMESVPADLVPPGNFVPPGRSIRHFYHFGASQLFLTLAPTWRLCIICSFPQFVAAKRLKFFEQFKAEQYRRASEADDFRGRF
;
A
#
# COMPACT_ATOMS: atom_id res chain seq x y z
N MET A 1 -61.89 -1.97 3.85
CA MET A 1 -61.57 -3.24 3.18
C MET A 1 -60.14 -3.18 2.66
N LEU A 2 -59.33 -4.20 2.98
CA LEU A 2 -58.04 -4.56 2.38
C LEU A 2 -57.17 -3.42 1.79
N GLY A 3 -56.43 -2.73 2.66
CA GLY A 3 -55.20 -2.04 2.25
C GLY A 3 -54.07 -3.06 2.15
N GLY A 4 -53.66 -3.42 0.93
CA GLY A 4 -52.57 -4.38 0.71
C GLY A 4 -51.20 -3.72 0.84
N SER A 5 -50.52 -3.93 1.96
CA SER A 5 -49.09 -3.62 2.09
C SER A 5 -48.30 -4.53 1.16
N SER A 6 -48.01 -4.05 -0.04
CA SER A 6 -47.11 -4.72 -0.97
C SER A 6 -45.69 -4.63 -0.42
N ALA A 7 -45.23 -5.70 0.21
CA ALA A 7 -43.84 -5.85 0.58
C ALA A 7 -43.01 -5.90 -0.71
N ILE A 8 -42.40 -4.77 -1.07
CA ILE A 8 -41.40 -4.73 -2.13
C ILE A 8 -40.19 -5.50 -1.58
N ALA A 9 -40.15 -6.79 -1.87
CA ALA A 9 -38.94 -7.58 -1.72
C ALA A 9 -37.91 -6.99 -2.69
N LEU A 10 -37.08 -6.09 -2.18
CA LEU A 10 -35.87 -5.64 -2.84
C LEU A 10 -34.94 -6.85 -2.95
N HIS A 11 -35.15 -7.62 -4.01
CA HIS A 11 -34.12 -8.41 -4.64
C HIS A 11 -33.03 -7.43 -5.08
N VAL A 12 -32.17 -7.06 -4.13
CA VAL A 12 -30.77 -6.72 -4.38
C VAL A 12 -30.18 -8.00 -4.98
N THR A 13 -30.44 -8.22 -6.27
CA THR A 13 -29.85 -9.33 -7.00
C THR A 13 -28.34 -9.17 -6.87
N PRO A 14 -27.60 -10.21 -6.45
CA PRO A 14 -26.13 -10.19 -6.49
C PRO A 14 -25.58 -10.24 -7.94
N ASN A 15 -26.32 -9.68 -8.90
CA ASN A 15 -25.98 -9.47 -10.30
C ASN A 15 -25.23 -8.16 -10.52
N SER A 16 -24.75 -7.49 -9.45
CA SER A 16 -23.57 -6.64 -9.59
C SER A 16 -22.42 -7.54 -10.02
N SER A 17 -22.13 -7.49 -11.32
CA SER A 17 -21.28 -8.37 -12.11
C SER A 17 -20.30 -9.21 -11.30
N ARG A 18 -20.67 -10.47 -11.06
CA ARG A 18 -19.79 -11.51 -10.52
C ARG A 18 -18.76 -11.98 -11.55
N THR A 19 -18.26 -11.06 -12.39
CA THR A 19 -16.96 -11.18 -13.04
C THR A 19 -15.93 -11.28 -11.94
N SER A 20 -15.58 -12.52 -11.59
CA SER A 20 -14.46 -12.82 -10.70
C SER A 20 -13.29 -11.94 -11.12
N LEU A 21 -12.66 -11.24 -10.19
CA LEU A 21 -11.51 -10.40 -10.51
C LEU A 21 -10.40 -11.22 -11.18
N GLN A 22 -10.32 -12.53 -10.91
CA GLN A 22 -9.45 -13.48 -11.61
C GLN A 22 -9.85 -13.71 -13.09
N SER A 23 -11.14 -13.59 -13.45
CA SER A 23 -11.62 -13.67 -14.83
C SER A 23 -11.38 -12.36 -15.60
N GLU A 24 -11.59 -11.20 -14.98
CA GLU A 24 -11.28 -9.89 -15.58
C GLU A 24 -9.77 -9.66 -15.72
N VAL A 25 -8.95 -10.22 -14.82
CA VAL A 25 -7.49 -10.20 -14.96
C VAL A 25 -7.00 -11.08 -16.13
N ARG A 26 -7.75 -12.11 -16.52
CA ARG A 26 -7.27 -13.19 -17.42
C ARG A 26 -7.71 -13.09 -18.89
N ASN A 27 -8.69 -12.24 -19.23
CA ASN A 27 -9.35 -12.28 -20.55
C ASN A 27 -8.71 -11.43 -21.68
N ASP A 28 -7.56 -10.78 -21.46
CA ASP A 28 -6.94 -9.84 -22.43
C ASP A 28 -5.90 -10.48 -23.41
N ASP A 29 -5.76 -11.81 -23.44
CA ASP A 29 -4.66 -12.48 -24.19
C ASP A 29 -4.95 -12.66 -25.70
N THR A 30 -4.93 -11.55 -26.45
CA THR A 30 -4.95 -11.53 -27.93
C THR A 30 -3.64 -10.95 -28.48
N THR A 31 -2.56 -11.74 -28.48
CA THR A 31 -1.19 -11.28 -28.75
C THR A 31 -0.76 -11.46 -30.21
N SER A 32 -0.41 -10.38 -30.90
CA SER A 32 0.23 -10.41 -32.22
C SER A 32 1.76 -10.61 -32.11
N VAL A 33 2.36 -11.38 -33.02
CA VAL A 33 3.78 -11.73 -32.99
C VAL A 33 4.54 -10.98 -34.09
N TYR A 34 5.59 -10.25 -33.70
CA TYR A 34 6.50 -9.53 -34.61
C TYR A 34 7.96 -9.87 -34.26
N SER A 35 8.84 -9.97 -35.27
CA SER A 35 10.27 -10.26 -35.04
C SER A 35 11.19 -9.63 -36.10
N TYR A 36 12.31 -9.06 -35.64
CA TYR A 36 13.34 -8.43 -36.49
C TYR A 36 14.73 -8.60 -35.87
N ARG A 37 15.80 -8.68 -36.68
CA ARG A 37 17.17 -8.95 -36.21
C ARG A 37 18.24 -8.50 -37.22
N SER A 38 19.32 -7.84 -36.77
CA SER A 38 20.56 -7.61 -37.53
C SER A 38 21.76 -7.35 -36.58
N THR A 39 22.99 -7.27 -37.10
CA THR A 39 24.27 -7.32 -36.34
C THR A 39 25.40 -6.51 -36.99
N VAL A 40 26.27 -5.83 -36.21
CA VAL A 40 27.69 -5.47 -36.54
C VAL A 40 28.43 -4.91 -35.29
N SER A 41 29.76 -4.74 -35.36
CA SER A 41 30.78 -4.62 -34.28
C SER A 41 31.72 -3.39 -34.46
N THR A 42 32.48 -2.81 -33.50
CA THR A 42 32.72 -2.92 -32.02
C THR A 42 33.76 -1.84 -31.60
N ASN A 43 33.83 -1.39 -30.33
CA ASN A 43 35.04 -1.18 -29.47
C ASN A 43 34.83 -0.16 -28.31
N TYR A 44 35.45 -0.37 -27.14
CA TYR A 44 35.23 0.46 -25.93
C TYR A 44 36.48 0.56 -25.02
N THR A 45 36.69 1.70 -24.35
CA THR A 45 37.91 2.02 -23.55
C THR A 45 37.61 2.28 -22.07
N MET A 46 38.45 1.82 -21.13
CA MET A 46 38.22 1.91 -19.67
C MET A 46 39.13 2.92 -18.94
N SER A 47 38.63 3.53 -17.87
CA SER A 47 39.39 4.33 -16.89
C SER A 47 38.93 4.01 -15.44
N ASN A 48 39.84 4.06 -14.45
CA ASN A 48 39.68 3.27 -13.21
C ASN A 48 40.45 3.85 -11.98
N LEU A 49 39.82 4.67 -11.11
CA LEU A 49 40.41 5.16 -9.84
C LEU A 49 39.38 5.31 -8.67
N PRO A 50 39.75 5.14 -7.37
CA PRO A 50 38.81 5.09 -6.23
C PRO A 50 38.53 6.44 -5.50
N GLY A 51 37.29 6.64 -5.01
CA GLY A 51 36.91 7.73 -4.09
C GLY A 51 35.38 7.88 -3.90
N PRO A 52 34.85 8.69 -2.96
CA PRO A 52 33.40 8.91 -2.82
C PRO A 52 32.79 9.60 -4.06
N GLY A 53 33.54 10.54 -4.63
CA GLY A 53 33.25 11.12 -5.95
C GLY A 53 33.27 10.11 -7.10
N ARG A 54 33.71 8.86 -6.87
CA ARG A 54 33.58 7.75 -7.82
C ARG A 54 32.21 7.09 -7.77
N LEU A 55 31.39 7.25 -6.73
CA LEU A 55 29.99 6.78 -6.80
C LEU A 55 29.19 7.70 -7.72
N LEU A 56 29.25 9.02 -7.51
CA LEU A 56 28.71 10.00 -8.46
C LEU A 56 29.43 9.92 -9.82
N GLY A 57 30.76 9.80 -9.84
CA GLY A 57 31.56 9.73 -11.06
C GLY A 57 31.30 8.47 -11.89
N ASN A 58 31.26 7.28 -11.26
CA ASN A 58 30.80 6.06 -11.94
C ASN A 58 29.35 6.22 -12.37
N PHE A 59 28.48 6.88 -11.59
CA PHE A 59 27.08 7.10 -11.96
C PHE A 59 26.95 8.02 -13.19
N TYR A 60 27.70 9.12 -13.26
CA TYR A 60 27.72 10.05 -14.39
C TYR A 60 28.46 9.50 -15.62
N SER A 61 29.56 8.76 -15.44
CA SER A 61 30.19 8.00 -16.53
C SER A 61 29.29 6.88 -17.02
N TRP A 62 28.64 6.13 -16.12
CA TRP A 62 27.67 5.10 -16.47
C TRP A 62 26.51 5.70 -17.25
N LEU A 63 25.97 6.83 -16.80
CA LEU A 63 24.98 7.65 -17.51
C LEU A 63 25.46 7.99 -18.92
N GLY A 64 26.66 8.56 -19.04
CA GLY A 64 27.32 8.81 -20.33
C GLY A 64 27.31 7.57 -21.20
N THR A 65 27.80 6.44 -20.70
CA THR A 65 27.82 5.19 -21.47
C THR A 65 26.45 4.59 -21.77
N LEU A 66 25.43 4.88 -20.95
CA LEU A 66 24.07 4.35 -21.16
C LEU A 66 23.35 5.21 -22.20
N PHE A 67 23.58 6.52 -22.23
CA PHE A 67 23.20 7.37 -23.36
C PHE A 67 23.95 6.95 -24.63
N GLU A 68 25.29 6.88 -24.61
CA GLU A 68 26.12 6.44 -25.75
C GLU A 68 25.65 5.09 -26.32
N LYS A 69 25.50 4.06 -25.48
CA LYS A 69 25.03 2.71 -25.92
C LYS A 69 23.56 2.64 -26.33
N HIS A 70 22.73 3.61 -25.96
CA HIS A 70 21.34 3.64 -26.42
C HIS A 70 21.25 4.25 -27.83
N PHE A 71 22.16 5.16 -28.19
CA PHE A 71 22.31 5.65 -29.56
C PHE A 71 23.17 4.71 -30.43
N GLU A 72 24.19 4.05 -29.88
CA GLU A 72 25.02 3.06 -30.57
C GLU A 72 24.43 1.64 -30.49
N GLY A 73 23.41 1.38 -31.30
CA GLY A 73 22.68 0.12 -31.30
C GLY A 73 23.49 -1.11 -31.75
N SER A 74 24.13 -1.84 -30.83
CA SER A 74 24.52 -3.24 -31.06
C SER A 74 24.77 -4.07 -29.79
N GLY A 75 24.34 -5.34 -29.80
CA GLY A 75 24.88 -6.41 -28.96
C GLY A 75 24.06 -6.85 -27.74
N ASN A 76 23.58 -8.10 -27.75
CA ASN A 76 22.94 -8.76 -26.60
C ASN A 76 23.82 -8.79 -25.33
N LEU A 77 25.16 -8.81 -25.50
CA LEU A 77 26.10 -8.82 -24.38
C LEU A 77 26.09 -7.49 -23.59
N ALA A 78 26.00 -6.37 -24.31
CA ALA A 78 25.88 -5.04 -23.70
C ALA A 78 24.56 -4.92 -22.93
N ARG A 79 23.45 -5.42 -23.51
CA ARG A 79 22.12 -5.44 -22.88
C ARG A 79 22.10 -6.26 -21.57
N SER A 80 22.84 -7.37 -21.50
CA SER A 80 22.96 -8.15 -20.26
C SER A 80 23.64 -7.35 -19.14
N ARG A 81 24.69 -6.59 -19.47
CA ARG A 81 25.41 -5.75 -18.51
C ARG A 81 24.56 -4.56 -18.03
N THR A 82 23.87 -3.86 -18.94
CA THR A 82 22.97 -2.75 -18.56
C THR A 82 21.83 -3.23 -17.67
N ASN A 83 21.30 -4.44 -17.91
CA ASN A 83 20.27 -5.03 -17.05
C ASN A 83 20.78 -5.26 -15.62
N PHE A 84 21.98 -5.85 -15.44
CA PHE A 84 22.54 -6.08 -14.10
C PHE A 84 22.81 -4.76 -13.34
N GLU A 85 23.34 -3.75 -14.03
CA GLU A 85 23.61 -2.43 -13.45
C GLU A 85 22.28 -1.71 -13.08
N ALA A 86 21.27 -1.76 -13.94
CA ALA A 86 19.92 -1.25 -13.65
C ALA A 86 19.24 -1.99 -12.49
N GLU A 87 19.39 -3.32 -12.40
CA GLU A 87 18.90 -4.12 -11.28
C GLU A 87 19.60 -3.80 -9.96
N ALA A 88 20.90 -3.48 -9.98
CA ALA A 88 21.63 -3.01 -8.82
C ALA A 88 21.12 -1.64 -8.34
N MET A 89 20.88 -0.70 -9.25
CA MET A 89 20.27 0.60 -8.91
C MET A 89 18.84 0.46 -8.37
N LEU A 90 18.04 -0.47 -8.91
CA LEU A 90 16.69 -0.76 -8.42
C LEU A 90 16.68 -1.43 -7.03
N ARG A 91 17.82 -1.92 -6.54
CA ARG A 91 17.99 -2.34 -5.13
C ARG A 91 18.29 -1.15 -4.22
N ASP A 92 18.96 -0.12 -4.71
CA ASP A 92 19.16 1.13 -3.96
C ASP A 92 18.02 2.13 -4.19
N TYR A 93 16.93 1.90 -3.47
CA TYR A 93 15.76 2.79 -3.46
C TYR A 93 16.11 4.25 -3.12
N ARG A 94 17.19 4.52 -2.36
CA ARG A 94 17.55 5.89 -1.97
C ARG A 94 18.08 6.69 -3.16
N VAL A 95 18.90 6.07 -4.02
CA VAL A 95 19.42 6.71 -5.24
C VAL A 95 18.27 7.06 -6.20
N ILE A 96 17.39 6.09 -6.48
CA ILE A 96 16.18 6.29 -7.30
C ILE A 96 15.30 7.41 -6.74
N TYR A 97 15.07 7.43 -5.42
CA TYR A 97 14.25 8.45 -4.77
C TYR A 97 14.86 9.85 -4.81
N SER A 98 16.18 9.96 -4.59
CA SER A 98 16.91 11.23 -4.68
C SER A 98 16.79 11.83 -6.08
N MET A 99 17.01 11.02 -7.12
CA MET A 99 16.96 11.46 -8.51
C MET A 99 15.56 11.83 -8.99
N LEU A 100 14.55 11.01 -8.69
CA LEU A 100 13.17 11.30 -9.12
C LEU A 100 12.60 12.55 -8.44
N ARG A 101 13.14 12.93 -7.28
CA ARG A 101 12.82 14.19 -6.58
C ARG A 101 13.68 15.38 -6.97
N SER A 102 14.77 15.20 -7.73
CA SER A 102 15.61 16.34 -8.12
C SER A 102 14.88 17.30 -9.05
N GLY A 103 15.37 18.54 -9.16
CA GLY A 103 14.83 19.52 -10.10
C GLY A 103 15.17 19.24 -11.56
N TYR A 104 16.01 18.23 -11.84
CA TYR A 104 16.64 18.04 -13.14
C TYR A 104 15.89 17.01 -14.00
N THR A 105 15.28 17.45 -15.10
CA THR A 105 14.54 16.58 -16.04
C THR A 105 15.37 15.38 -16.50
N ARG A 106 16.64 15.59 -16.84
CA ARG A 106 17.58 14.54 -17.29
C ARG A 106 17.80 13.42 -16.26
N GLU A 107 17.80 13.74 -14.97
CA GLU A 107 17.93 12.73 -13.91
C GLU A 107 16.64 11.90 -13.79
N VAL A 108 15.49 12.54 -13.93
CA VAL A 108 14.19 11.83 -13.92
C VAL A 108 14.06 10.93 -15.14
N GLU A 109 14.41 11.42 -16.34
CA GLU A 109 14.44 10.64 -17.57
C GLU A 109 15.41 9.45 -17.48
N CYS A 110 16.60 9.65 -16.91
CA CYS A 110 17.53 8.55 -16.59
C CYS A 110 16.86 7.45 -15.77
N VAL A 111 16.24 7.81 -14.64
CA VAL A 111 15.60 6.80 -13.77
C VAL A 111 14.40 6.16 -14.47
N CYS A 112 13.64 6.90 -15.26
CA CYS A 112 12.59 6.33 -16.10
C CYS A 112 13.17 5.28 -17.08
N ARG A 113 14.32 5.50 -17.72
CA ARG A 113 14.99 4.47 -18.56
C ARG A 113 15.46 3.24 -17.75
N ILE A 114 15.99 3.44 -16.54
CA ILE A 114 16.31 2.33 -15.61
C ILE A 114 15.06 1.49 -15.34
N LEU A 115 13.94 2.15 -15.03
CA LEU A 115 12.68 1.50 -14.70
C LEU A 115 12.08 0.75 -15.90
N LEU A 116 12.11 1.32 -17.11
CA LEU A 116 11.70 0.60 -18.34
C LEU A 116 12.61 -0.62 -18.62
N THR A 117 13.91 -0.50 -18.37
CA THR A 117 14.87 -1.60 -18.55
C THR A 117 14.58 -2.75 -17.57
N CYS A 118 14.38 -2.44 -16.29
CA CYS A 118 14.02 -3.42 -15.26
C CYS A 118 12.62 -4.01 -15.47
N ALA A 119 11.65 -3.22 -15.95
CA ALA A 119 10.32 -3.68 -16.35
C ALA A 119 10.38 -4.71 -17.49
N GLY A 120 11.39 -4.62 -18.36
CA GLY A 120 11.69 -5.62 -19.39
C GLY A 120 12.57 -6.81 -18.95
N SER A 121 12.97 -6.90 -17.67
CA SER A 121 13.79 -8.03 -17.17
C SER A 121 13.03 -9.36 -17.25
N THR A 122 13.75 -10.47 -17.44
CA THR A 122 13.18 -11.83 -17.35
C THR A 122 12.89 -12.26 -15.92
N ASN A 123 13.40 -11.53 -14.92
CA ASN A 123 13.16 -11.79 -13.51
C ASN A 123 11.86 -11.09 -13.05
N SER A 124 10.82 -11.87 -12.78
CA SER A 124 9.50 -11.35 -12.39
C SER A 124 9.53 -10.46 -11.13
N LEU A 125 10.42 -10.73 -10.17
CA LEU A 125 10.58 -9.90 -8.96
C LEU A 125 11.18 -8.53 -9.27
N VAL A 126 12.05 -8.45 -10.28
CA VAL A 126 12.63 -7.20 -10.78
C VAL A 126 11.56 -6.40 -11.51
N GLN A 127 10.79 -7.05 -12.40
CA GLN A 127 9.67 -6.41 -13.08
C GLN A 127 8.66 -5.83 -12.07
N ILE A 128 8.22 -6.65 -11.09
CA ILE A 128 7.33 -6.24 -10.01
C ILE A 128 7.86 -5.00 -9.27
N ARG A 129 9.16 -4.99 -8.93
CA ARG A 129 9.76 -3.85 -8.23
C ARG A 129 9.77 -2.61 -9.12
N ALA A 130 10.13 -2.74 -10.40
CA ALA A 130 10.08 -1.64 -11.35
C ALA A 130 8.65 -1.09 -11.50
N PHE A 131 7.65 -1.95 -11.70
CA PHE A 131 6.24 -1.57 -11.79
C PHE A 131 5.77 -0.82 -10.54
N TRP A 132 6.02 -1.37 -9.34
CA TRP A 132 5.67 -0.73 -8.07
C TRP A 132 6.32 0.66 -7.95
N THR A 133 7.59 0.78 -8.33
CA THR A 133 8.33 2.05 -8.32
C THR A 133 7.71 3.05 -9.29
N ILE A 134 7.45 2.66 -10.55
CA ILE A 134 6.79 3.52 -11.55
C ILE A 134 5.46 4.04 -10.99
N ILE A 135 4.63 3.16 -10.42
CA ILE A 135 3.32 3.52 -9.84
C ILE A 135 3.46 4.51 -8.67
N ASP A 136 4.37 4.29 -7.70
CA ASP A 136 4.51 5.19 -6.54
C ASP A 136 4.92 6.62 -6.96
N TYR A 137 5.79 6.76 -7.97
CA TYR A 137 6.17 8.08 -8.49
C TYR A 137 5.15 8.68 -9.47
N SER A 138 4.46 7.88 -10.28
CA SER A 138 3.31 8.34 -11.07
C SER A 138 2.17 8.86 -10.19
N ILE A 139 2.09 8.41 -8.93
CA ILE A 139 1.21 8.99 -7.91
C ILE A 139 1.86 10.23 -7.26
N GLU A 140 3.15 10.18 -6.92
CA GLU A 140 3.82 11.29 -6.20
C GLU A 140 3.98 12.56 -7.04
N GLN A 141 4.32 12.42 -8.33
CA GLN A 141 4.59 13.53 -9.25
C GLN A 141 3.97 13.25 -10.64
N PRO A 142 2.63 13.16 -10.78
CA PRO A 142 1.99 12.60 -11.98
C PRO A 142 2.41 13.27 -13.28
N SER A 143 2.41 14.61 -13.33
CA SER A 143 2.77 15.37 -14.54
C SER A 143 4.23 15.21 -14.94
N LYS A 144 5.16 15.25 -13.97
CA LYS A 144 6.61 15.18 -14.21
C LYS A 144 7.04 13.79 -14.70
N ILE A 145 6.53 12.76 -14.04
CA ILE A 145 6.86 11.36 -14.36
C ILE A 145 6.24 10.97 -15.70
N ARG A 146 4.98 11.36 -15.97
CA ARG A 146 4.35 11.17 -17.28
C ARG A 146 5.12 11.87 -18.39
N ALA A 147 5.54 13.13 -18.19
CA ALA A 147 6.34 13.85 -19.19
C ALA A 147 7.67 13.13 -19.49
N ALA A 148 8.41 12.70 -18.47
CA ALA A 148 9.67 11.96 -18.65
C ALA A 148 9.48 10.65 -19.44
N PHE A 149 8.43 9.86 -19.15
CA PHE A 149 8.14 8.65 -19.92
C PHE A 149 7.73 8.97 -21.37
N MET A 150 6.92 9.99 -21.59
CA MET A 150 6.48 10.38 -22.94
C MET A 150 7.65 10.87 -23.80
N ASN A 151 8.59 11.64 -23.22
CA ASN A 151 9.83 12.04 -23.90
C ASN A 151 10.63 10.80 -24.35
N ILE A 152 10.83 9.82 -23.45
CA ILE A 152 11.57 8.59 -23.74
C ILE A 152 10.89 7.77 -24.85
N PHE A 153 9.56 7.66 -24.85
CA PHE A 153 8.82 6.96 -25.90
C PHE A 153 8.87 7.71 -27.24
N GLN A 154 8.88 9.04 -27.24
CA GLN A 154 9.02 9.84 -28.46
C GLN A 154 10.44 9.74 -29.07
N GLU A 155 11.48 9.74 -28.23
CA GLU A 155 12.87 9.57 -28.69
C GLU A 155 13.16 8.18 -29.26
N GLY A 156 12.55 7.13 -28.69
CA GLY A 156 12.86 5.74 -29.03
C GLY A 156 12.31 5.24 -30.38
N MET A 157 11.47 6.03 -31.06
CA MET A 157 10.63 5.65 -32.23
C MET A 157 9.66 4.47 -32.02
N ASP A 158 9.89 3.59 -31.05
CA ASP A 158 8.95 2.56 -30.62
C ASP A 158 7.74 3.19 -29.91
N ALA A 159 6.53 2.90 -30.38
CA ALA A 159 5.32 3.25 -29.65
C ALA A 159 5.36 2.62 -28.24
N GLY A 160 5.07 3.41 -27.20
CA GLY A 160 5.19 2.96 -25.80
C GLY A 160 4.38 1.69 -25.49
N GLU A 161 3.29 1.46 -26.20
CA GLU A 161 2.48 0.23 -26.16
C GLU A 161 3.27 -1.03 -26.57
N ILE A 162 4.15 -0.93 -27.56
CA ILE A 162 5.04 -2.03 -28.00
C ILE A 162 6.03 -2.35 -26.87
N VAL A 163 6.63 -1.32 -26.26
CA VAL A 163 7.55 -1.49 -25.13
C VAL A 163 6.85 -2.16 -23.95
N ILE A 164 5.67 -1.67 -23.55
CA ILE A 164 4.91 -2.15 -22.39
C ILE A 164 4.36 -3.56 -22.62
N SER A 165 3.77 -3.83 -23.79
CA SER A 165 3.27 -5.17 -24.14
C SER A 165 4.39 -6.22 -24.18
N SER A 166 5.61 -5.83 -24.57
CA SER A 166 6.77 -6.73 -24.56
C SER A 166 7.16 -7.26 -23.17
N TRP A 167 6.68 -6.66 -22.07
CA TRP A 167 6.99 -7.10 -20.70
C TRP A 167 6.28 -8.39 -20.30
N LYS A 168 5.08 -8.65 -20.85
CA LYS A 168 4.36 -9.93 -20.70
C LYS A 168 4.85 -10.89 -21.78
N LYS A 169 5.54 -11.96 -21.39
CA LYS A 169 6.04 -12.97 -22.33
C LYS A 169 4.98 -14.05 -22.58
N PRO A 170 4.75 -14.45 -23.85
CA PRO A 170 3.81 -15.53 -24.14
C PRO A 170 4.29 -16.85 -23.52
N GLY A 171 3.36 -17.65 -23.01
CA GLY A 171 3.63 -18.94 -22.37
C GLY A 171 4.16 -18.86 -20.92
N ILE A 172 4.50 -17.68 -20.39
CA ILE A 172 4.85 -17.55 -18.97
C ILE A 172 3.58 -17.37 -18.14
N LYS A 173 3.38 -18.27 -17.16
CA LYS A 173 2.34 -18.11 -16.14
C LYS A 173 2.82 -17.14 -15.06
N TYR A 174 2.31 -15.92 -15.11
CA TYR A 174 2.60 -14.89 -14.11
C TYR A 174 1.80 -15.13 -12.81
N SER A 175 2.23 -14.48 -11.72
CA SER A 175 1.49 -14.47 -10.46
C SER A 175 0.44 -13.35 -10.46
N ILE A 176 -0.63 -13.51 -9.66
CA ILE A 176 -1.66 -12.47 -9.46
C ILE A 176 -1.02 -11.15 -9.02
N TRP A 177 0.05 -11.21 -8.23
CA TRP A 177 0.82 -10.04 -7.83
C TRP A 177 1.45 -9.33 -9.04
N TRP A 178 2.12 -10.07 -9.93
CA TRP A 178 2.70 -9.52 -11.15
C TRP A 178 1.62 -8.88 -12.04
N GLU A 179 0.50 -9.58 -12.27
CA GLU A 179 -0.58 -9.12 -13.15
C GLU A 179 -1.26 -7.85 -12.63
N TYR A 180 -1.49 -7.74 -11.32
CA TYR A 180 -1.99 -6.52 -10.68
C TYR A 180 -1.05 -5.32 -10.87
N TYR A 181 0.25 -5.50 -10.63
CA TYR A 181 1.22 -4.44 -10.84
C TYR A 181 1.40 -4.08 -12.31
N TYR A 182 1.28 -5.06 -13.21
CA TYR A 182 1.31 -4.86 -14.65
C TYR A 182 0.10 -4.03 -15.14
N LYS A 183 -1.14 -4.38 -14.76
CA LYS A 183 -2.34 -3.59 -15.12
C LYS A 183 -2.24 -2.14 -14.59
N LEU A 184 -1.81 -1.95 -13.34
CA LEU A 184 -1.62 -0.61 -12.77
C LEU A 184 -0.53 0.21 -13.50
N VAL A 185 0.60 -0.39 -13.88
CA VAL A 185 1.68 0.35 -14.55
C VAL A 185 1.32 0.69 -16.00
N ILE A 186 0.60 -0.18 -16.72
CA ILE A 186 0.02 0.14 -18.03
C ILE A 186 -0.84 1.41 -17.91
N ARG A 187 -1.74 1.45 -16.92
CA ARG A 187 -2.64 2.60 -16.71
C ARG A 187 -1.88 3.89 -16.41
N CYS A 188 -0.78 3.84 -15.66
CA CYS A 188 0.09 4.99 -15.40
C CYS A 188 0.86 5.49 -16.64
N LEU A 189 1.26 4.58 -17.54
CA LEU A 189 2.11 4.88 -18.70
C LEU A 189 1.34 5.09 -20.01
N SER A 190 0.04 4.79 -20.02
CA SER A 190 -0.87 4.96 -21.16
C SER A 190 -0.78 6.36 -21.77
N VAL A 191 -0.63 6.44 -23.10
CA VAL A 191 -0.63 7.71 -23.85
C VAL A 191 -1.99 8.39 -23.69
N ASP A 192 -3.09 7.64 -23.82
CA ASP A 192 -4.40 8.12 -23.41
C ASP A 192 -4.44 8.24 -21.89
N SER A 193 -4.69 9.45 -21.38
CA SER A 193 -4.88 9.62 -19.95
C SER A 193 -6.24 9.07 -19.54
N SER A 194 -6.28 8.18 -18.55
CA SER A 194 -7.56 7.86 -17.93
C SER A 194 -8.17 9.11 -17.28
N PRO A 195 -9.51 9.22 -17.25
CA PRO A 195 -10.19 10.30 -16.55
C PRO A 195 -9.77 10.42 -15.07
N LEU A 196 -9.38 9.30 -14.45
CA LEU A 196 -8.82 9.26 -13.11
C LEU A 196 -7.51 10.05 -13.00
N LEU A 197 -6.57 9.85 -13.94
CA LEU A 197 -5.28 10.55 -13.93
C LEU A 197 -5.43 12.05 -14.25
N GLU A 198 -6.41 12.44 -15.06
CA GLU A 198 -6.80 13.86 -15.22
C GLU A 198 -7.41 14.45 -13.95
N ALA A 199 -8.26 13.68 -13.26
CA ALA A 199 -8.81 14.07 -11.95
C ALA A 199 -7.69 14.25 -10.92
N ALA A 200 -6.76 13.30 -10.84
CA ALA A 200 -5.61 13.35 -9.95
C ALA A 200 -4.67 14.53 -10.26
N ARG A 201 -4.37 14.82 -11.53
CA ARG A 201 -3.55 15.98 -11.92
C ARG A 201 -4.18 17.32 -11.56
N SER A 202 -5.51 17.39 -11.53
CA SER A 202 -6.24 18.59 -11.10
C SER A 202 -6.20 18.80 -9.58
N THR A 203 -6.23 17.71 -8.80
CA THR A 203 -6.14 17.77 -7.35
C THR A 203 -4.69 18.01 -6.97
N ASN A 204 -4.31 19.28 -6.74
CA ASN A 204 -2.94 19.67 -6.40
C ASN A 204 -2.40 18.89 -5.17
N PHE A 205 -1.63 17.84 -5.41
CA PHE A 205 -1.12 16.90 -4.41
C PHE A 205 0.22 17.31 -3.78
N ALA A 206 0.53 18.60 -3.69
CA ALA A 206 1.77 19.09 -3.07
C ALA A 206 1.95 18.72 -1.57
N SER A 207 0.89 18.32 -0.86
CA SER A 207 0.95 17.95 0.56
C SER A 207 0.06 16.75 0.90
N ARG A 208 0.42 16.01 1.96
CA ARG A 208 -0.37 14.91 2.55
C ARG A 208 -1.47 15.38 3.51
N ASP A 209 -1.86 16.66 3.44
CA ASP A 209 -2.94 17.22 4.28
C ASP A 209 -4.23 17.42 3.47
N LYS A 210 -4.60 16.40 2.69
CA LYS A 210 -5.88 16.41 1.98
C LYS A 210 -6.99 15.95 2.90
N LYS A 211 -8.13 16.62 2.80
CA LYS A 211 -9.40 16.23 3.40
C LYS A 211 -10.13 15.28 2.45
N PHE A 212 -11.05 14.48 2.97
CA PHE A 212 -11.80 13.54 2.13
C PHE A 212 -12.50 14.21 0.92
N SER A 213 -13.01 15.43 1.09
CA SER A 213 -13.62 16.24 0.03
C SER A 213 -12.72 16.46 -1.19
N ASP A 214 -11.41 16.51 -1.01
CA ASP A 214 -10.44 16.81 -2.08
C ASP A 214 -10.30 15.63 -3.07
N PHE A 215 -10.78 14.45 -2.66
CA PHE A 215 -10.84 13.23 -3.46
C PHE A 215 -12.22 12.99 -4.09
N GLU A 216 -13.24 13.82 -3.82
CA GLU A 216 -14.62 13.60 -4.31
C GLU A 216 -14.65 13.38 -5.83
N ARG A 217 -13.95 14.19 -6.63
CA ARG A 217 -13.86 14.02 -8.09
C ARG A 217 -13.12 12.75 -8.54
N ILE A 218 -12.19 12.25 -7.73
CA ILE A 218 -11.44 11.01 -8.01
C ILE A 218 -12.35 9.81 -7.69
N LEU A 219 -13.07 9.85 -6.57
CA LEU A 219 -13.97 8.79 -6.09
C LEU A 219 -15.29 8.69 -6.87
N LEU A 220 -15.77 9.79 -7.45
CA LEU A 220 -16.92 9.81 -8.36
C LEU A 220 -16.56 9.39 -9.79
N ASN A 221 -15.27 9.21 -10.11
CA ASN A 221 -14.85 8.81 -11.43
C ASN A 221 -15.21 7.33 -11.69
N ARG A 222 -16.03 7.08 -12.71
CA ARG A 222 -16.43 5.73 -13.11
C ARG A 222 -15.38 5.14 -14.05
N GLY A 223 -14.26 4.74 -13.47
CA GLY A 223 -13.26 3.91 -14.14
C GLY A 223 -13.53 2.42 -13.96
N ASP A 224 -12.63 1.60 -14.52
CA ASP A 224 -12.61 0.15 -14.29
C ASP A 224 -11.99 -0.23 -12.93
N THR A 225 -11.84 -1.53 -12.68
CA THR A 225 -11.19 -2.07 -11.48
C THR A 225 -9.75 -1.56 -11.30
N THR A 226 -9.01 -1.32 -12.38
CA THR A 226 -7.62 -0.82 -12.35
C THR A 226 -7.56 0.64 -11.93
N ASP A 227 -8.43 1.49 -12.49
CA ASP A 227 -8.58 2.88 -12.05
C ASP A 227 -9.00 2.94 -10.56
N SER A 228 -9.95 2.09 -10.15
CA SER A 228 -10.41 2.00 -8.76
C SER A 228 -9.25 1.67 -7.80
N LEU A 229 -8.40 0.70 -8.15
CA LEU A 229 -7.22 0.32 -7.36
C LEU A 229 -6.14 1.42 -7.35
N LEU A 230 -5.99 2.18 -8.43
CA LEU A 230 -5.07 3.31 -8.51
C LEU A 230 -5.58 4.51 -7.67
N ALA A 231 -6.90 4.75 -7.68
CA ALA A 231 -7.56 5.78 -6.89
C ALA A 231 -7.32 5.60 -5.39
N ILE A 232 -7.44 4.36 -4.89
CA ILE A 232 -7.12 4.02 -3.50
C ILE A 232 -5.68 4.42 -3.16
N ARG A 233 -4.71 4.18 -4.05
CA ARG A 233 -3.32 4.57 -3.78
C ARG A 233 -3.14 6.09 -3.69
N PHE A 234 -3.83 6.88 -4.51
CA PHE A 234 -3.86 8.34 -4.36
C PHE A 234 -4.42 8.75 -2.99
N VAL A 235 -5.57 8.18 -2.60
CA VAL A 235 -6.18 8.45 -1.28
C VAL A 235 -5.23 8.05 -0.15
N SER A 236 -4.75 6.81 -0.14
CA SER A 236 -3.81 6.27 0.87
C SER A 236 -2.47 7.02 0.96
N ARG A 237 -2.04 7.71 -0.11
CA ARG A 237 -0.79 8.51 -0.12
C ARG A 237 -0.97 9.92 0.45
N TYR A 238 -2.14 10.53 0.23
CA TYR A 238 -2.35 11.97 0.42
C TYR A 238 -3.43 12.36 1.45
N TRP A 239 -4.30 11.43 1.83
CA TRP A 239 -5.37 11.68 2.77
C TRP A 239 -4.86 11.61 4.21
N ALA A 240 -5.07 12.68 4.98
CA ALA A 240 -4.65 12.76 6.38
C ALA A 240 -5.58 12.00 7.36
N GLY A 241 -6.48 11.16 6.86
CA GLY A 241 -7.53 10.52 7.67
C GLY A 241 -8.59 11.49 8.22
N ARG A 242 -8.68 12.71 7.65
CA ARG A 242 -9.54 13.80 8.12
C ARG A 242 -10.68 14.14 7.17
N GLY A 243 -11.74 14.73 7.73
CA GLY A 243 -12.81 15.39 6.97
C GLY A 243 -14.03 14.52 6.61
N ILE A 244 -14.08 13.24 7.01
CA ILE A 244 -15.26 12.38 6.79
C ILE A 244 -16.49 12.96 7.50
N GLU A 245 -16.39 13.31 8.77
CA GLU A 245 -17.50 13.89 9.57
C GLU A 245 -18.12 15.13 8.88
N SER A 246 -17.27 16.08 8.46
CA SER A 246 -17.71 17.26 7.71
C SER A 246 -18.28 16.93 6.32
N TYR A 247 -17.80 15.86 5.70
CA TYR A 247 -18.26 15.42 4.38
C TYR A 247 -19.64 14.75 4.47
N VAL A 248 -19.80 13.79 5.36
CA VAL A 248 -21.08 13.10 5.63
C VAL A 248 -22.16 14.10 6.05
N ARG A 249 -21.85 15.05 6.95
CA ARG A 249 -22.81 16.10 7.33
C ARG A 249 -23.28 16.97 6.15
N LYS A 250 -22.41 17.18 5.14
CA LYS A 250 -22.72 17.98 3.95
C LYS A 250 -23.37 17.18 2.81
N ARG A 251 -23.09 15.87 2.72
CA ARG A 251 -23.38 15.04 1.53
C ARG A 251 -24.27 13.81 1.81
N GLY A 252 -24.56 13.51 3.07
CA GLY A 252 -25.24 12.28 3.51
C GLY A 252 -24.34 11.04 3.47
N PHE A 253 -24.79 9.95 4.12
CA PHE A 253 -24.14 8.65 4.01
C PHE A 253 -24.37 8.00 2.63
N ALA A 254 -25.51 8.29 1.98
CA ALA A 254 -25.85 7.85 0.62
C ALA A 254 -24.90 8.34 -0.50
N ASN A 255 -23.90 9.18 -0.19
CA ASN A 255 -23.09 9.80 -1.23
C ASN A 255 -22.27 8.76 -2.03
N PRO A 256 -22.37 8.75 -3.37
CA PRO A 256 -21.67 7.76 -4.19
C PRO A 256 -20.14 7.72 -4.00
N ALA A 257 -19.49 8.83 -3.59
CA ALA A 257 -18.06 8.84 -3.31
C ALA A 257 -17.68 7.95 -2.10
N LEU A 258 -18.52 7.88 -1.06
CA LEU A 258 -18.30 7.01 0.10
C LEU A 258 -18.59 5.54 -0.24
N VAL A 259 -19.66 5.29 -1.00
CA VAL A 259 -20.04 3.95 -1.46
C VAL A 259 -18.97 3.38 -2.39
N ASN A 260 -18.50 4.15 -3.38
CA ASN A 260 -17.41 3.76 -4.27
C ASN A 260 -16.12 3.52 -3.48
N PHE A 261 -15.72 4.45 -2.61
CA PHE A 261 -14.47 4.32 -1.85
C PHE A 261 -14.45 3.09 -0.95
N SER A 262 -15.56 2.79 -0.26
CA SER A 262 -15.68 1.58 0.56
C SER A 262 -15.65 0.31 -0.29
N ALA A 263 -16.36 0.26 -1.42
CA ALA A 263 -16.31 -0.85 -2.38
C ALA A 263 -14.88 -1.08 -2.91
N TRP A 264 -14.19 -0.01 -3.29
CA TRP A 264 -12.82 -0.06 -3.82
C TRP A 264 -11.84 -0.57 -2.77
N LEU A 265 -11.94 -0.12 -1.51
CA LEU A 265 -11.14 -0.66 -0.41
C LEU A 265 -11.37 -2.17 -0.23
N ILE A 266 -12.61 -2.66 -0.33
CA ILE A 266 -12.91 -4.10 -0.28
C ILE A 266 -12.22 -4.83 -1.45
N THR A 267 -12.34 -4.32 -2.67
CA THR A 267 -11.66 -4.88 -3.85
C THR A 267 -10.14 -4.95 -3.66
N HIS A 268 -9.54 -3.91 -3.06
CA HIS A 268 -8.11 -3.92 -2.74
C HIS A 268 -7.75 -4.99 -1.71
N TRP A 269 -8.58 -5.20 -0.69
CA TRP A 269 -8.36 -6.26 0.29
C TRP A 269 -8.50 -7.65 -0.31
N GLU A 270 -9.45 -7.89 -1.22
CA GLU A 270 -9.57 -9.15 -1.95
C GLU A 270 -8.33 -9.46 -2.77
N VAL A 271 -7.86 -8.47 -3.52
CA VAL A 271 -6.59 -8.53 -4.26
C VAL A 271 -5.44 -8.87 -3.30
N HIS A 272 -5.33 -8.16 -2.17
CA HIS A 272 -4.31 -8.40 -1.16
C HIS A 272 -4.37 -9.81 -0.53
N PHE A 273 -5.56 -10.32 -0.19
CA PHE A 273 -5.69 -11.67 0.38
C PHE A 273 -5.42 -12.77 -0.64
N ALA A 274 -5.89 -12.62 -1.87
CA ALA A 274 -5.56 -13.52 -2.98
C ALA A 274 -4.03 -13.58 -3.24
N MET A 275 -3.33 -12.48 -3.02
CA MET A 275 -1.85 -12.43 -3.06
C MET A 275 -1.18 -13.05 -1.84
N SER A 276 -1.75 -12.88 -0.64
CA SER A 276 -1.09 -13.22 0.64
C SER A 276 -0.77 -14.71 0.85
N ALA A 277 -1.38 -15.58 0.03
CA ALA A 277 -1.08 -17.01 -0.04
C ALA A 277 0.27 -17.33 -0.73
N GLN A 278 0.87 -16.36 -1.44
CA GLN A 278 2.11 -16.50 -2.20
C GLN A 278 3.19 -15.53 -1.69
N GLU A 279 3.89 -15.96 -0.62
CA GLU A 279 5.23 -15.51 -0.20
C GLU A 279 5.66 -14.05 -0.54
N ASN A 280 5.11 -13.03 0.12
CA ASN A 280 5.80 -11.79 0.55
C ASN A 280 4.81 -10.77 1.20
N ARG A 281 4.64 -10.82 2.52
CA ARG A 281 3.52 -10.15 3.23
C ARG A 281 3.71 -8.66 3.60
N HIS A 282 4.90 -8.07 3.43
CA HIS A 282 5.36 -7.09 4.43
C HIS A 282 5.25 -5.58 4.16
N LEU A 283 4.96 -5.08 2.95
CA LEU A 283 5.15 -3.63 2.66
C LEU A 283 3.97 -2.85 2.04
N SER A 284 3.07 -3.43 1.23
CA SER A 284 2.02 -2.62 0.56
C SER A 284 0.73 -2.44 1.36
N SER A 285 0.47 -3.25 2.37
CA SER A 285 -0.84 -3.35 3.05
C SER A 285 -1.09 -2.29 4.13
N LEU A 286 -0.03 -1.76 4.75
CA LEU A 286 -0.17 -0.84 5.89
C LEU A 286 -0.90 0.45 5.52
N SER A 287 -0.65 1.03 4.33
CA SER A 287 -1.33 2.27 3.92
C SER A 287 -2.84 2.07 3.73
N SER A 288 -3.25 0.96 3.12
CA SER A 288 -4.66 0.58 2.97
C SER A 288 -5.32 0.20 4.30
N PHE A 289 -4.57 -0.38 5.24
CA PHE A 289 -5.01 -0.62 6.63
C PHE A 289 -5.39 0.70 7.32
N TRP A 290 -4.47 1.68 7.33
CA TRP A 290 -4.74 2.99 7.91
C TRP A 290 -5.90 3.71 7.21
N THR A 291 -5.95 3.64 5.89
CA THR A 291 -7.01 4.25 5.06
C THR A 291 -8.38 3.67 5.38
N SER A 292 -8.49 2.34 5.50
CA SER A 292 -9.74 1.68 5.89
C SER A 292 -10.14 2.04 7.32
N GLY A 293 -9.18 2.05 8.26
CA GLY A 293 -9.41 2.47 9.64
C GLY A 293 -9.88 3.92 9.77
N TYR A 294 -9.30 4.86 9.00
CA TYR A 294 -9.73 6.25 8.97
C TYR A 294 -11.14 6.42 8.42
N LEU A 295 -11.52 5.65 7.40
CA LEU A 295 -12.89 5.66 6.88
C LEU A 295 -13.88 5.19 7.94
N ILE A 296 -13.63 4.01 8.54
CA ILE A 296 -14.49 3.40 9.56
C ILE A 296 -14.63 4.34 10.76
N CYS A 297 -13.53 4.81 11.36
CA CYS A 297 -13.56 5.73 12.49
C CYS A 297 -14.25 7.06 12.15
N GLY A 298 -14.05 7.58 10.94
CA GLY A 298 -14.71 8.80 10.47
C GLY A 298 -16.23 8.65 10.35
N LEU A 299 -16.70 7.51 9.84
CA LEU A 299 -18.14 7.22 9.72
C LEU A 299 -18.80 6.99 11.09
N TRP A 300 -18.13 6.28 12.00
CA TRP A 300 -18.62 6.11 13.38
C TRP A 300 -18.76 7.44 14.13
N ARG A 301 -17.78 8.33 14.02
CA ARG A 301 -17.88 9.70 14.58
C ARG A 301 -18.93 10.54 13.87
N SER A 302 -19.19 10.28 12.58
CA SER A 302 -20.25 10.95 11.85
C SER A 302 -21.61 10.63 12.48
N ILE A 303 -21.91 9.34 12.74
CA ILE A 303 -23.14 8.89 13.42
C ILE A 303 -23.36 9.66 14.72
N GLN A 304 -22.33 9.77 15.56
CA GLN A 304 -22.39 10.45 16.86
C GLN A 304 -22.72 11.95 16.77
N SER A 305 -22.70 12.54 15.57
CA SER A 305 -23.04 13.94 15.33
C SER A 305 -24.41 14.18 14.68
N PHE A 306 -25.16 13.11 14.35
CA PHE A 306 -26.56 13.19 13.92
C PHE A 306 -27.50 13.05 15.13
N ARG A 307 -28.71 13.59 14.99
CA ARG A 307 -29.80 13.34 15.94
C ARG A 307 -30.36 11.93 15.73
N THR A 308 -31.00 11.37 16.76
CA THR A 308 -31.63 10.03 16.69
C THR A 308 -32.64 9.93 15.56
N ASP A 309 -33.50 10.94 15.40
CA ASP A 309 -34.53 10.98 14.35
C ASP A 309 -33.95 11.05 12.92
N GLU A 310 -32.83 11.74 12.74
CA GLU A 310 -32.10 11.77 11.47
C GLU A 310 -31.47 10.40 11.16
N LEU A 311 -30.89 9.75 12.17
CA LEU A 311 -30.26 8.43 12.06
C LEU A 311 -31.28 7.31 11.77
N GLU A 312 -32.50 7.41 12.31
CA GLU A 312 -33.57 6.47 11.99
C GLU A 312 -33.96 6.54 10.50
N GLY A 313 -34.10 7.73 9.93
CA GLY A 313 -34.36 7.90 8.49
C GLY A 313 -33.22 7.39 7.60
N ILE A 314 -31.96 7.57 8.04
CA ILE A 314 -30.77 7.02 7.38
C ILE A 314 -30.79 5.47 7.28
N LEU A 315 -31.43 4.78 8.24
CA LEU A 315 -31.47 3.32 8.32
C LEU A 315 -32.71 2.66 7.70
N GLU A 316 -33.69 3.48 7.31
CA GLU A 316 -34.87 3.07 6.55
C GLU A 316 -34.66 3.21 5.04
N ASP A 317 -33.62 3.93 4.61
CA ASP A 317 -33.18 4.03 3.22
C ASP A 317 -32.23 2.88 2.85
N ASP A 318 -32.74 1.90 2.10
CA ASP A 318 -31.97 0.75 1.62
C ASP A 318 -30.74 1.14 0.77
N SER A 319 -30.73 2.33 0.14
CA SER A 319 -29.54 2.81 -0.58
C SER A 319 -28.37 3.14 0.34
N GLN A 320 -28.66 3.50 1.60
CA GLN A 320 -27.66 3.78 2.63
C GLN A 320 -27.14 2.51 3.32
N LEU A 321 -27.96 1.44 3.36
CA LEU A 321 -27.52 0.14 3.83
C LEU A 321 -26.35 -0.43 3.02
N VAL A 322 -26.25 -0.11 1.71
CA VAL A 322 -25.11 -0.52 0.86
C VAL A 322 -23.77 -0.07 1.44
N LEU A 323 -23.68 1.17 1.93
CA LEU A 323 -22.46 1.64 2.60
C LEU A 323 -22.18 0.82 3.86
N TRP A 324 -23.19 0.56 4.69
CA TRP A 324 -23.03 -0.20 5.93
C TRP A 324 -22.63 -1.66 5.72
N VAL A 325 -23.13 -2.31 4.67
CA VAL A 325 -22.67 -3.64 4.23
C VAL A 325 -21.19 -3.60 3.82
N HIS A 326 -20.75 -2.55 3.11
CA HIS A 326 -19.33 -2.38 2.81
C HIS A 326 -18.49 -2.13 4.07
N ILE A 327 -18.95 -1.28 4.99
CA ILE A 327 -18.25 -1.00 6.25
C ILE A 327 -18.15 -2.24 7.13
N TYR A 328 -19.21 -3.05 7.23
CA TYR A 328 -19.16 -4.35 7.91
C TYR A 328 -18.15 -5.30 7.24
N THR A 329 -18.13 -5.37 5.90
CA THR A 329 -17.15 -6.18 5.15
C THR A 329 -15.71 -5.73 5.41
N LEU A 330 -15.42 -4.42 5.32
CA LEU A 330 -14.12 -3.86 5.67
C LEU A 330 -13.74 -4.14 7.12
N HIS A 331 -14.70 -4.10 8.04
CA HIS A 331 -14.43 -4.35 9.44
C HIS A 331 -14.18 -5.83 9.73
N PHE A 332 -14.82 -6.75 9.01
CA PHE A 332 -14.54 -8.18 9.12
C PHE A 332 -13.09 -8.53 8.71
N ILE A 333 -12.54 -7.79 7.74
CA ILE A 333 -11.13 -7.85 7.31
C ILE A 333 -10.16 -7.29 8.39
N LEU A 334 -10.66 -6.45 9.29
CA LEU A 334 -9.90 -5.68 10.28
C LEU A 334 -10.14 -6.26 11.70
N PRO A 335 -9.53 -5.72 12.79
CA PRO A 335 -9.86 -6.12 14.18
C PRO A 335 -11.38 -6.18 14.49
N PRO A 336 -11.83 -6.84 15.58
CA PRO A 336 -13.20 -7.35 15.71
C PRO A 336 -14.32 -6.30 15.88
N TRP A 337 -15.39 -6.46 15.09
CA TRP A 337 -16.62 -5.63 15.00
C TRP A 337 -17.28 -5.29 16.34
N LYS A 338 -17.34 -6.28 17.25
CA LYS A 338 -18.03 -6.17 18.54
C LYS A 338 -17.46 -5.05 19.42
N ASN A 339 -16.15 -4.79 19.33
CA ASN A 339 -15.50 -3.75 20.13
C ASN A 339 -15.91 -2.36 19.65
N LEU A 340 -15.93 -2.08 18.34
CA LEU A 340 -16.36 -0.76 17.86
C LEU A 340 -17.85 -0.52 18.08
N CYS A 341 -18.70 -1.54 17.94
CA CYS A 341 -20.12 -1.38 18.27
C CYS A 341 -20.30 -1.02 19.76
N HIS A 342 -19.56 -1.68 20.66
CA HIS A 342 -19.57 -1.35 22.09
C HIS A 342 -19.02 0.05 22.37
N ASP A 343 -17.90 0.44 21.75
CA ASP A 343 -17.24 1.73 22.01
C ASP A 343 -18.04 2.94 21.48
N PHE A 344 -18.72 2.78 20.33
CA PHE A 344 -19.40 3.90 19.65
C PHE A 344 -20.92 3.95 19.90
N LEU A 345 -21.57 2.82 20.23
CA LEU A 345 -23.03 2.71 20.35
C LEU A 345 -23.53 2.40 21.78
N THR A 346 -22.85 2.90 22.81
CA THR A 346 -23.25 2.71 24.23
C THR A 346 -24.62 3.31 24.60
N ASN A 347 -25.12 4.28 23.83
CA ASN A 347 -26.38 4.96 24.12
C ASN A 347 -27.58 4.14 23.61
N ALA A 348 -28.62 3.99 24.44
CA ALA A 348 -29.89 3.35 24.09
C ALA A 348 -30.56 3.92 22.83
N ALA A 349 -30.29 5.19 22.49
CA ALA A 349 -30.70 5.82 21.23
C ALA A 349 -30.19 5.08 19.97
N TYR A 350 -29.12 4.29 20.07
CA TYR A 350 -28.56 3.53 18.95
C TYR A 350 -29.03 2.07 18.89
N THR A 351 -30.02 1.66 19.69
CA THR A 351 -30.56 0.28 19.68
C THR A 351 -31.05 -0.13 18.28
N LYS A 352 -31.81 0.71 17.59
CA LYS A 352 -32.28 0.46 16.21
C LYS A 352 -31.12 0.27 15.21
N LEU A 353 -30.06 1.08 15.33
CA LEU A 353 -28.83 0.95 14.54
C LEU A 353 -28.14 -0.38 14.85
N SER A 354 -27.94 -0.70 16.12
CA SER A 354 -27.33 -1.95 16.57
C SER A 354 -28.08 -3.17 16.03
N THR A 355 -29.41 -3.19 16.11
CA THR A 355 -30.25 -4.26 15.52
C THR A 355 -30.07 -4.37 14.01
N LYS A 356 -30.08 -3.26 13.26
CA LYS A 356 -29.86 -3.26 11.80
C LYS A 356 -28.46 -3.76 11.43
N LEU A 357 -27.44 -3.41 12.21
CA LEU A 357 -26.07 -3.88 12.02
C LEU A 357 -25.92 -5.38 12.33
N SER A 358 -26.62 -5.90 13.34
CA SER A 358 -26.70 -7.34 13.60
C SER A 358 -27.40 -8.09 12.45
N GLN A 359 -28.46 -7.53 11.87
CA GLN A 359 -29.12 -8.10 10.69
C GLN A 359 -28.19 -8.15 9.47
N ILE A 360 -27.28 -7.18 9.29
CA ILE A 360 -26.23 -7.23 8.27
C ILE A 360 -25.22 -8.36 8.56
N GLU A 361 -24.83 -8.57 9.82
CA GLU A 361 -23.97 -9.69 10.22
C GLU A 361 -24.64 -11.06 10.00
N GLU A 362 -25.92 -11.20 10.32
CA GLU A 362 -26.69 -12.44 10.10
C GLU A 362 -26.85 -12.76 8.61
N SER A 363 -27.18 -11.76 7.79
CA SER A 363 -27.43 -11.94 6.35
C SER A 363 -26.17 -12.06 5.50
N HIS A 364 -25.13 -11.28 5.78
CA HIS A 364 -23.91 -11.24 4.94
C HIS A 364 -22.69 -11.91 5.59
N GLY A 365 -22.68 -12.12 6.91
CA GLY A 365 -21.51 -12.62 7.63
C GLY A 365 -21.04 -14.01 7.20
N HIS A 366 -21.95 -14.89 6.78
CA HIS A 366 -21.59 -16.20 6.21
C HIS A 366 -20.77 -16.06 4.91
N ASP A 367 -21.27 -15.26 3.97
CA ASP A 367 -20.63 -15.08 2.67
C ASP A 367 -19.32 -14.29 2.77
N ILE A 368 -19.25 -13.34 3.70
CA ILE A 368 -18.02 -12.62 4.02
C ILE A 368 -16.98 -13.57 4.66
N ARG A 369 -17.37 -14.43 5.61
CA ARG A 369 -16.51 -15.49 6.17
C ARG A 369 -16.01 -16.46 5.10
N LYS A 370 -16.84 -16.78 4.10
CA LYS A 370 -16.46 -17.62 2.96
C LYS A 370 -15.50 -16.93 1.99
N ARG A 371 -15.63 -15.61 1.81
CA ARG A 371 -14.76 -14.78 0.94
C ARG A 371 -13.41 -14.48 1.57
N PHE A 372 -13.39 -14.27 2.89
CA PHE A 372 -12.20 -13.97 3.70
C PHE A 372 -12.10 -15.00 4.83
N PRO A 373 -11.68 -16.24 4.54
CA PRO A 373 -11.53 -17.25 5.58
C PRO A 373 -10.50 -16.80 6.63
N PRO A 374 -10.77 -17.01 7.94
CA PRO A 374 -9.78 -16.71 8.98
C PRO A 374 -8.49 -17.51 8.75
N GLU A 375 -7.34 -16.93 9.08
CA GLU A 375 -6.06 -17.64 8.95
C GLU A 375 -6.10 -18.93 9.79
N GLN A 376 -5.65 -20.06 9.22
CA GLN A 376 -5.55 -21.31 9.98
C GLN A 376 -4.64 -21.12 11.20
N GLY A 377 -5.15 -21.43 12.38
CA GLY A 377 -4.45 -21.21 13.65
C GLY A 377 -4.64 -19.81 14.26
N SER A 378 -5.36 -18.90 13.61
CA SER A 378 -5.99 -17.80 14.36
C SER A 378 -7.03 -18.40 15.33
N PRO A 379 -7.12 -17.92 16.58
CA PRO A 379 -8.13 -18.42 17.51
C PRO A 379 -9.51 -18.13 16.92
N SER A 380 -10.24 -19.20 16.59
CA SER A 380 -11.58 -19.05 16.00
C SER A 380 -12.48 -18.31 16.98
N ALA A 381 -13.41 -17.50 16.45
CA ALA A 381 -14.37 -16.79 17.28
C ALA A 381 -15.23 -17.75 18.14
N GLU A 382 -15.36 -19.01 17.72
CA GLU A 382 -16.01 -20.11 18.45
C GLU A 382 -15.17 -20.69 19.59
N GLY A 383 -13.83 -20.56 19.52
CA GLY A 383 -12.90 -20.93 20.58
C GLY A 383 -12.81 -19.90 21.70
N MET A 384 -13.24 -18.66 21.48
CA MET A 384 -13.38 -17.63 22.52
C MET A 384 -14.68 -17.82 23.34
N LYS A 385 -14.89 -19.02 23.88
CA LYS A 385 -15.57 -19.11 25.19
C LYS A 385 -14.67 -18.39 26.20
N SER A 386 -15.26 -17.65 27.12
CA SER A 386 -14.54 -16.86 28.12
C SER A 386 -13.58 -17.75 28.91
N VAL A 387 -12.29 -17.68 28.60
CA VAL A 387 -11.23 -18.18 29.48
C VAL A 387 -11.18 -17.19 30.65
N GLU A 388 -11.94 -17.52 31.68
CA GLU A 388 -11.81 -16.91 32.99
C GLU A 388 -10.38 -17.20 33.48
N LEU A 389 -9.58 -16.14 33.59
CA LEU A 389 -8.15 -16.22 33.89
C LEU A 389 -7.95 -16.42 35.39
N ASP A 390 -8.19 -17.66 35.84
CA ASP A 390 -7.72 -18.08 37.16
C ASP A 390 -6.20 -17.92 37.26
N ALA A 391 -5.75 -17.32 38.35
CA ALA A 391 -4.37 -16.90 38.53
C ALA A 391 -3.45 -18.11 38.77
N ILE A 392 -2.67 -18.48 37.76
CA ILE A 392 -1.54 -19.41 37.92
C ILE A 392 -0.30 -18.62 38.32
N SER A 393 0.08 -18.73 39.59
CA SER A 393 1.43 -18.35 40.05
C SER A 393 2.47 -19.24 39.38
N LEU A 394 3.42 -18.63 38.67
CA LEU A 394 4.63 -19.30 38.20
C LEU A 394 5.74 -19.06 39.23
N GLU A 395 6.04 -20.08 40.03
CA GLU A 395 7.29 -20.12 40.78
C GLU A 395 8.46 -20.27 39.80
N MET A 396 9.53 -19.50 40.01
CA MET A 396 10.77 -19.65 39.25
C MET A 396 11.62 -20.78 39.84
N GLU A 397 11.60 -21.96 39.20
CA GLU A 397 12.66 -22.94 39.42
C GLU A 397 14.00 -22.40 38.89
N SER A 398 15.07 -22.64 39.65
CA SER A 398 16.42 -22.20 39.34
C SER A 398 17.12 -23.14 38.36
N VAL A 399 17.92 -22.57 37.45
CA VAL A 399 18.76 -23.33 36.51
C VAL A 399 20.05 -23.80 37.21
N PRO A 400 20.47 -25.07 37.06
CA PRO A 400 21.71 -25.58 37.66
C PRO A 400 22.99 -24.91 37.14
N ALA A 401 24.02 -24.88 37.98
CA ALA A 401 25.23 -24.07 37.78
C ALA A 401 26.33 -24.68 36.89
N ASP A 402 26.09 -25.83 36.25
CA ASP A 402 27.14 -26.74 35.79
C ASP A 402 27.52 -26.60 34.29
N LEU A 403 27.25 -25.44 33.68
CA LEU A 403 27.55 -25.17 32.25
C LEU A 403 28.41 -23.91 32.05
N VAL A 404 29.60 -23.88 32.67
CA VAL A 404 30.65 -22.88 32.39
C VAL A 404 32.00 -23.57 32.16
N PRO A 405 32.61 -23.50 30.96
CA PRO A 405 33.96 -24.01 30.72
C PRO A 405 35.03 -23.13 31.40
N PRO A 406 36.12 -23.70 31.93
CA PRO A 406 37.17 -22.93 32.59
C PRO A 406 38.17 -22.33 31.58
N GLY A 407 38.54 -21.06 31.77
CA GLY A 407 39.72 -20.50 31.09
C GLY A 407 39.65 -19.02 30.74
N ASN A 408 39.96 -18.13 31.71
CA ASN A 408 41.11 -17.21 31.62
C ASN A 408 41.08 -16.20 32.78
N PHE A 409 42.16 -16.19 33.57
CA PHE A 409 42.34 -15.31 34.70
C PHE A 409 42.83 -13.93 34.22
N VAL A 410 42.17 -12.85 34.63
CA VAL A 410 42.65 -11.46 34.48
C VAL A 410 42.49 -10.75 35.82
N PRO A 411 43.55 -10.15 36.39
CA PRO A 411 43.47 -9.48 37.69
C PRO A 411 42.66 -8.17 37.61
N PRO A 412 42.04 -7.73 38.71
CA PRO A 412 41.20 -6.54 38.71
C PRO A 412 42.03 -5.26 38.57
N GLY A 413 41.55 -4.30 37.77
CA GLY A 413 41.95 -2.90 37.91
C GLY A 413 42.73 -2.24 36.77
N ARG A 414 42.46 -2.54 35.49
CA ARG A 414 42.82 -1.64 34.36
C ARG A 414 41.87 -1.77 33.17
N SER A 415 41.36 -0.64 32.70
CA SER A 415 40.52 -0.53 31.50
C SER A 415 41.38 -0.49 30.25
N ILE A 416 41.18 -1.43 29.32
CA ILE A 416 41.74 -1.37 27.96
C ILE A 416 40.61 -1.65 26.97
N ARG A 417 40.25 -0.64 26.17
CA ARG A 417 39.29 -0.78 25.07
C ARG A 417 39.97 -1.47 23.89
N HIS A 418 39.53 -2.68 23.55
CA HIS A 418 39.75 -3.24 22.21
C HIS A 418 38.41 -3.25 21.47
N PHE A 419 38.37 -2.60 20.30
CA PHE A 419 37.23 -2.66 19.40
C PHE A 419 37.30 -3.93 18.57
N TYR A 420 36.28 -4.78 18.67
CA TYR A 420 35.97 -5.76 17.64
C TYR A 420 34.54 -5.50 17.14
N HIS A 421 34.44 -5.12 15.87
CA HIS A 421 33.18 -4.93 15.17
C HIS A 421 32.64 -6.29 14.72
N PHE A 422 31.59 -6.80 15.36
CA PHE A 422 30.66 -7.74 14.72
C PHE A 422 29.23 -7.42 15.18
N GLY A 423 28.31 -7.33 14.22
CA GLY A 423 26.98 -6.77 14.46
C GLY A 423 25.93 -7.81 14.82
N ALA A 424 25.31 -7.65 15.99
CA ALA A 424 23.93 -8.05 16.29
C ALA A 424 23.51 -7.43 17.65
N SER A 425 22.77 -6.32 17.63
CA SER A 425 22.32 -5.69 18.87
C SER A 425 21.16 -6.46 19.51
N GLN A 426 21.45 -7.29 20.50
CA GLN A 426 20.49 -7.59 21.56
C GLN A 426 20.41 -6.39 22.51
N LEU A 427 19.19 -5.95 22.83
CA LEU A 427 18.96 -4.79 23.71
C LEU A 427 18.63 -5.28 25.12
N PHE A 428 19.50 -4.97 26.09
CA PHE A 428 19.18 -5.14 27.52
C PHE A 428 18.26 -4.02 28.00
N LEU A 429 17.29 -4.39 28.84
CA LEU A 429 16.38 -3.47 29.53
C LEU A 429 16.92 -3.13 30.91
N THR A 430 17.05 -1.84 31.22
CA THR A 430 17.14 -1.34 32.60
C THR A 430 15.98 -0.37 32.86
N LEU A 431 15.31 -0.56 34.01
CA LEU A 431 14.13 0.18 34.43
C LEU A 431 14.53 1.31 35.39
N ALA A 432 14.10 2.53 35.11
CA ALA A 432 13.90 3.59 36.10
C ALA A 432 12.84 4.61 35.56
N PRO A 433 12.06 5.30 36.42
CA PRO A 433 10.74 5.77 36.02
C PRO A 433 10.57 7.30 35.90
N THR A 434 9.34 7.69 35.56
CA THR A 434 8.72 9.03 35.66
C THR A 434 9.24 10.16 34.76
N TRP A 435 8.48 10.47 33.71
CA TRP A 435 7.99 11.82 33.39
C TRP A 435 6.61 11.68 32.71
N ARG A 436 5.60 12.46 33.12
CA ARG A 436 4.27 12.50 32.47
C ARG A 436 4.30 13.54 31.36
N LEU A 437 3.88 13.18 30.14
CA LEU A 437 3.47 14.13 29.11
C LEU A 437 2.08 13.74 28.59
N CYS A 438 1.09 14.60 28.81
CA CYS A 438 -0.27 14.39 28.32
C CYS A 438 -0.36 14.70 26.82
N ILE A 439 -0.74 13.71 26.01
CA ILE A 439 -1.34 13.94 24.69
C ILE A 439 -2.60 13.07 24.59
N ILE A 440 -3.75 13.74 24.44
CA ILE A 440 -5.06 13.09 24.38
C ILE A 440 -5.30 12.53 22.98
N CYS A 441 -5.39 11.20 22.89
CA CYS A 441 -6.09 10.47 21.83
C CYS A 441 -6.61 9.16 22.44
N SER A 442 -7.86 9.16 22.88
CA SER A 442 -8.46 8.01 23.56
C SER A 442 -8.67 6.83 22.61
N PHE A 443 -7.95 5.75 22.86
CA PHE A 443 -8.30 4.38 22.47
C PHE A 443 -8.33 3.57 23.78
N PRO A 444 -9.46 2.95 24.17
CA PRO A 444 -9.49 2.13 25.38
C PRO A 444 -8.55 0.92 25.26
N GLN A 445 -7.96 0.54 26.39
CA GLN A 445 -7.01 -0.56 26.47
C GLN A 445 -7.76 -1.89 26.43
N PHE A 446 -7.45 -2.75 25.45
CA PHE A 446 -7.03 -4.15 25.60
C PHE A 446 -6.63 -4.69 24.21
N VAL A 447 -5.87 -5.78 24.13
CA VAL A 447 -5.25 -6.31 22.87
C VAL A 447 -4.15 -5.41 22.27
N ALA A 448 -3.24 -4.88 23.11
CA ALA A 448 -2.24 -3.88 22.69
C ALA A 448 -0.79 -4.11 23.16
N ALA A 449 -0.29 -5.35 23.32
CA ALA A 449 1.12 -5.59 23.67
C ALA A 449 2.05 -5.65 22.44
N LYS A 450 1.85 -6.61 21.52
CA LYS A 450 2.73 -6.79 20.35
C LYS A 450 2.51 -5.76 19.22
N ARG A 451 1.28 -5.26 19.03
CA ARG A 451 0.96 -4.28 17.96
C ARG A 451 1.25 -2.83 18.35
N LEU A 452 1.12 -2.46 19.62
CA LEU A 452 1.45 -1.10 20.10
C LEU A 452 2.96 -0.81 20.01
N LYS A 453 3.80 -1.81 20.31
CA LYS A 453 5.27 -1.67 20.19
C LYS A 453 5.70 -1.38 18.76
N PHE A 454 5.04 -1.99 17.76
CA PHE A 454 5.23 -1.69 16.34
C PHE A 454 4.72 -0.29 15.96
N PHE A 455 3.59 0.15 16.53
CA PHE A 455 3.04 1.49 16.30
C PHE A 455 3.96 2.60 16.82
N GLU A 456 4.47 2.47 18.05
CA GLU A 456 5.42 3.44 18.61
C GLU A 456 6.76 3.44 17.85
N GLN A 457 7.28 2.27 17.45
CA GLN A 457 8.48 2.18 16.59
C GLN A 457 8.26 2.85 15.23
N PHE A 458 7.11 2.64 14.59
CA PHE A 458 6.80 3.27 13.30
C PHE A 458 6.60 4.79 13.45
N LYS A 459 5.93 5.25 14.51
CA LYS A 459 5.73 6.66 14.80
C LYS A 459 7.06 7.37 15.07
N ALA A 460 7.94 6.77 15.88
CA ALA A 460 9.30 7.26 16.09
C ALA A 460 10.11 7.33 14.78
N GLU A 461 9.99 6.32 13.91
CA GLU A 461 10.64 6.31 12.60
C GLU A 461 10.09 7.38 11.63
N GLN A 462 8.78 7.68 11.67
CA GLN A 462 8.22 8.81 10.89
C GLN A 462 8.68 10.17 11.43
N TYR A 463 8.70 10.37 12.75
CA TYR A 463 9.24 11.61 13.35
C TYR A 463 10.73 11.77 13.07
N ARG A 464 11.52 10.70 13.13
CA ARG A 464 12.95 10.71 12.73
C ARG A 464 13.11 11.16 11.29
N ARG A 465 12.33 10.59 10.36
CA ARG A 465 12.37 10.97 8.92
C ARG A 465 11.89 12.40 8.65
N ALA A 466 10.93 12.91 9.42
CA ALA A 466 10.52 14.32 9.32
C ALA A 466 11.63 15.25 9.81
N SER A 467 12.21 14.97 10.99
CA SER A 467 13.33 15.72 11.55
C SER A 467 14.56 15.73 10.63
N GLU A 468 14.90 14.58 10.03
CA GLU A 468 15.98 14.46 9.05
C GLU A 468 15.71 15.22 7.74
N ALA A 469 14.44 15.39 7.35
CA ALA A 469 14.06 16.18 6.18
C ALA A 469 14.13 17.70 6.44
N ASP A 470 13.84 18.14 7.67
CA ASP A 470 13.93 19.54 8.08
C ASP A 470 15.39 19.97 8.35
N ASP A 471 16.22 19.12 8.97
CA ASP A 471 17.68 19.37 9.11
C ASP A 471 18.38 19.47 7.74
N PHE A 472 17.90 18.73 6.72
CA PHE A 472 18.41 18.86 5.35
C PHE A 472 18.01 20.18 4.66
N ARG A 473 16.94 20.86 5.12
CA ARG A 473 16.56 22.20 4.65
C ARG A 473 17.30 23.34 5.35
N GLY A 474 17.94 23.08 6.49
CA GLY A 474 18.71 24.08 7.23
C GLY A 474 20.17 24.22 6.80
N ARG A 475 20.62 23.44 5.81
CA ARG A 475 22.04 23.34 5.39
C ARG A 475 22.29 23.68 3.91
N PHE A 476 21.29 24.24 3.24
CA PHE A 476 21.32 24.82 1.90
C PHE A 476 20.58 26.16 1.92
#